data_AF-A0A7X7KHG8-F1
#
_entry.id   AF-A0A7X7KHG8-F1
#
_cell.length_a   1.000
_cell.length_b   1.000
_cell.length_c   1.000
_cell.angle_alpha   90.00
_cell.angle_beta   90.00
_cell.angle_gamma   90.00
#
_symmetry.space_group_name_H-M   'P 1'
#
loop_
_entity.id
_entity.type
_entity.pdbx_description
1 polymer ?
#
loop_
_entity_poly.entity_id
_entity_poly.type
_entity_poly.pdbx_seq_one_letter_code
_entity_poly.pdbx_strand_id
1 'polypeptide(L)'
;MAKKKPVNKTHAVKEYLKANPKAKNAEVVDALAKKGIKISNNYVSNIKTTHNKRRQAMRKVVAKGGIGIPEVKAALAFLKVVGSVEAGTQALAVAQEIREIV
;
A
#
# COMPACT_ATOMS: atom_id res chain seq x y z
N MET A 1 27.67 15.57 13.72
CA MET A 1 26.26 16.00 13.91
C MET A 1 25.36 15.18 12.98
N ALA A 2 24.58 14.23 13.52
CA ALA A 2 23.67 13.42 12.70
C ALA A 2 22.48 14.29 12.24
N LYS A 3 22.36 14.53 10.93
CA LYS A 3 21.20 15.22 10.34
C LYS A 3 19.93 14.44 10.75
N LYS A 4 19.03 15.07 11.51
CA LYS A 4 17.70 14.51 11.83
C LYS A 4 17.07 14.04 10.53
N LYS A 5 16.74 12.74 10.44
CA LYS A 5 16.04 12.16 9.29
C LYS A 5 14.82 13.04 8.99
N PRO A 6 14.62 13.50 7.74
CA PRO A 6 13.48 14.32 7.41
C PRO A 6 12.23 13.53 7.76
N VAL A 7 11.37 14.09 8.61
CA VAL A 7 10.08 13.48 8.95
C VAL A 7 9.37 13.19 7.63
N ASN A 8 9.09 11.92 7.36
CA ASN A 8 8.55 11.50 6.08
C ASN A 8 7.07 11.91 6.00
N LYS A 9 6.84 13.15 5.57
CA LYS A 9 5.52 13.79 5.55
C LYS A 9 4.48 12.93 4.81
N THR A 10 4.90 12.31 3.71
CA THR A 10 4.07 11.37 2.93
C THR A 10 3.59 10.20 3.78
N HIS A 11 4.45 9.63 4.62
CA HIS A 11 4.12 8.50 5.47
C HIS A 11 3.06 8.89 6.50
N ALA A 12 3.25 10.03 7.16
CA ALA A 12 2.31 10.53 8.15
C ALA A 12 0.91 10.81 7.56
N VAL A 13 0.85 11.39 6.34
CA VAL A 13 -0.42 11.58 5.62
C VAL A 13 -1.07 10.23 5.29
N LYS A 14 -0.30 9.26 4.81
CA LYS A 14 -0.82 7.93 4.46
C LYS A 14 -1.36 7.18 5.68
N GLU A 15 -0.66 7.23 6.81
CA GLU A 15 -1.13 6.62 8.05
C GLU A 15 -2.41 7.27 8.56
N TYR A 16 -2.48 8.60 8.53
CA TYR A 16 -3.68 9.32 8.94
C TYR A 16 -4.88 9.01 8.02
N LEU A 17 -4.69 8.96 6.70
CA LEU A 17 -5.72 8.57 5.74
C LEU A 17 -6.12 7.08 5.84
N LYS A 18 -5.21 6.22 6.32
CA LYS A 18 -5.50 4.80 6.56
C LYS A 18 -6.42 4.63 7.77
N ALA A 19 -6.19 5.40 8.84
CA ALA A 19 -7.03 5.43 10.03
C ALA A 19 -8.36 6.18 9.78
N ASN A 20 -8.32 7.27 9.00
CA ASN A 20 -9.47 8.15 8.73
C ASN A 20 -9.74 8.25 7.22
N PRO A 21 -10.31 7.23 6.58
CA PRO A 21 -10.50 7.19 5.13
C PRO A 21 -11.45 8.25 4.57
N LYS A 22 -12.30 8.85 5.42
CA LYS A 22 -13.26 9.90 5.04
C LYS A 22 -12.80 11.32 5.41
N ALA A 23 -11.62 11.48 6.02
CA ALA A 23 -11.15 12.79 6.47
C ALA A 23 -11.10 13.80 5.31
N LYS A 24 -11.53 15.03 5.60
CA LYS A 24 -11.39 16.17 4.69
C LYS A 24 -9.94 16.61 4.66
N ASN A 25 -9.50 17.16 3.53
CA ASN A 25 -8.08 17.51 3.38
C ASN A 25 -7.63 18.57 4.41
N ALA A 26 -8.52 19.50 4.79
CA ALA A 26 -8.27 20.48 5.85
C ALA A 26 -8.02 19.82 7.23
N GLU A 27 -8.86 18.84 7.62
CA GLU A 27 -8.69 18.10 8.88
C GLU A 27 -7.35 17.35 8.94
N VAL A 28 -6.90 16.81 7.80
CA VAL A 28 -5.59 16.14 7.70
C VAL A 28 -4.45 17.14 7.90
N VAL A 29 -4.56 18.34 7.31
CA VAL A 29 -3.57 19.40 7.47
C VAL A 29 -3.50 19.85 8.93
N ASP A 30 -4.65 20.09 9.56
CA ASP A 30 -4.71 20.53 10.97
C ASP A 30 -4.18 19.45 11.92
N ALA A 31 -4.55 18.19 11.71
CA ALA A 31 -4.09 17.07 12.53
C ALA A 31 -2.58 16.84 12.40
N LEU A 32 -2.01 17.04 11.22
CA LEU A 32 -0.57 16.89 10.98
C LEU A 32 0.21 18.14 11.41
N ALA A 33 -0.39 19.32 11.33
CA ALA A 33 0.18 20.56 11.87
C ALA A 33 0.35 20.49 13.40
N LYS A 34 -0.63 19.91 14.11
CA LYS A 34 -0.53 19.63 15.57
C LYS A 34 0.63 18.70 15.93
N LYS A 35 1.04 17.83 15.00
CA LYS A 35 2.21 16.94 15.14
C LYS A 35 3.53 17.60 14.68
N GLY A 36 3.52 18.90 14.40
CA GLY A 36 4.67 19.66 13.90
C GLY A 36 4.96 19.46 12.41
N ILE A 37 4.06 18.81 11.65
CA ILE A 37 4.26 18.51 10.23
C ILE A 37 3.43 19.49 9.40
N LYS A 38 4.08 20.56 8.91
CA LYS A 38 3.45 21.52 7.99
C LYS A 38 3.40 20.97 6.56
N ILE A 39 2.19 20.93 5.99
CA ILE A 39 1.90 20.41 4.65
C ILE A 39 0.73 21.17 4.03
N SER A 40 0.78 21.36 2.72
CA SER A 40 -0.27 22.09 1.99
C SER A 40 -1.48 21.22 1.69
N ASN A 41 -2.63 21.85 1.54
CA ASN A 41 -3.87 21.17 1.16
C ASN A 41 -3.75 20.45 -0.19
N ASN A 42 -3.02 21.06 -1.14
CA ASN A 42 -2.74 20.47 -2.44
C ASN A 42 -1.89 19.19 -2.34
N TYR A 43 -0.91 19.19 -1.43
CA TYR A 43 -0.07 18.01 -1.19
C TYR A 43 -0.89 16.82 -0.65
N VAL A 44 -1.81 17.08 0.29
CA VAL A 44 -2.74 16.07 0.80
C VAL A 44 -3.67 15.57 -0.31
N SER A 45 -4.20 16.47 -1.15
CA SER A 45 -5.06 16.13 -2.29
C SER A 45 -4.38 15.18 -3.28
N ASN A 46 -3.12 15.47 -3.64
CA ASN A 46 -2.33 14.63 -4.55
C ASN A 46 -2.08 13.23 -3.98
N ILE A 47 -1.78 13.14 -2.68
CA ILE A 47 -1.61 11.85 -1.99
C ILE A 47 -2.93 11.08 -1.97
N LYS A 48 -4.05 11.74 -1.63
CA LYS A 48 -5.38 11.12 -1.57
C LYS A 48 -5.83 10.60 -2.93
N THR A 49 -5.61 11.38 -3.99
CA THR A 49 -5.91 11.00 -5.37
C THR A 49 -5.11 9.77 -5.80
N THR A 50 -3.79 9.79 -5.56
CA THR A 50 -2.91 8.65 -5.88
C THR A 50 -3.33 7.39 -5.11
N HIS A 51 -3.66 7.54 -3.82
CA HIS A 51 -4.13 6.45 -2.98
C HIS A 51 -5.46 5.86 -3.47
N ASN A 52 -6.41 6.70 -3.87
CA ASN A 52 -7.69 6.28 -4.40
C ASN A 52 -7.57 5.57 -5.75
N LYS A 53 -6.75 6.10 -6.67
CA LYS A 53 -6.43 5.45 -7.96
C LYS A 53 -5.88 4.04 -7.74
N ARG A 54 -4.94 3.87 -6.80
CA ARG A 54 -4.39 2.56 -6.45
C ARG A 54 -5.46 1.60 -5.90
N ARG A 55 -6.33 2.07 -5.01
CA ARG A 55 -7.45 1.25 -4.49
C ARG A 55 -8.42 0.85 -5.60
N GLN A 56 -8.71 1.76 -6.52
CA GLN A 56 -9.60 1.47 -7.65
C GLN A 56 -8.99 0.44 -8.60
N ALA A 57 -7.70 0.55 -8.91
CA ALA A 57 -6.99 -0.45 -9.70
C ALA A 57 -7.03 -1.83 -9.03
N MET A 58 -6.77 -1.91 -7.72
CA MET A 58 -6.87 -3.16 -6.97
C MET A 58 -8.28 -3.74 -6.97
N ARG A 59 -9.32 -2.90 -6.81
CA ARG A 59 -10.71 -3.34 -6.92
C ARG A 59 -11.04 -3.93 -8.29
N LYS A 60 -10.52 -3.35 -9.38
CA LYS A 60 -10.70 -3.90 -10.72
C LYS A 60 -10.03 -5.26 -10.87
N VAL A 61 -8.82 -5.43 -10.33
CA VAL A 61 -8.11 -6.73 -10.36
C VAL A 61 -8.87 -7.79 -9.58
N VAL A 62 -9.34 -7.47 -8.37
CA VAL A 62 -10.18 -8.35 -7.55
C VAL A 62 -11.46 -8.73 -8.28
N ALA A 63 -12.17 -7.74 -8.84
CA ALA A 63 -13.42 -7.98 -9.57
C ALA A 63 -13.22 -8.84 -10.83
N LYS A 64 -12.09 -8.66 -11.55
CA LYS A 64 -11.78 -9.42 -12.76
C LYS A 64 -11.28 -10.83 -12.46
N GLY A 65 -10.47 -10.98 -11.41
CA GLY A 65 -9.85 -12.26 -11.07
C GLY A 65 -10.77 -13.20 -10.29
N GLY A 66 -11.88 -12.70 -9.73
CA GLY A 66 -12.75 -13.48 -8.84
C GLY A 66 -12.08 -13.89 -7.53
N ILE A 67 -10.89 -13.33 -7.23
CA ILE A 67 -10.10 -13.64 -6.03
C ILE A 67 -10.22 -12.50 -5.04
N GLY A 68 -10.36 -12.81 -3.76
CA GLY A 68 -10.52 -11.84 -2.69
C GLY A 68 -9.28 -10.97 -2.44
N ILE A 69 -9.48 -9.94 -1.61
CA ILE A 69 -8.40 -9.04 -1.16
C ILE A 69 -7.30 -9.79 -0.39
N PRO A 70 -7.61 -10.77 0.50
CA PRO A 70 -6.58 -11.53 1.21
C PRO A 70 -5.62 -12.27 0.27
N GLU A 71 -6.14 -12.89 -0.77
CA GLU A 71 -5.38 -13.69 -1.74
C GLU A 71 -4.51 -12.79 -2.62
N VAL A 72 -5.05 -11.64 -3.06
CA VAL A 72 -4.24 -10.62 -3.77
C VAL A 72 -3.09 -10.12 -2.89
N LYS A 73 -3.33 -9.96 -1.58
CA LYS A 73 -2.28 -9.57 -0.64
C LYS A 73 -1.25 -10.68 -0.43
N ALA A 74 -1.67 -11.94 -0.38
CA ALA A 74 -0.79 -13.09 -0.30
C ALA A 74 0.06 -13.23 -1.57
N ALA A 75 -0.53 -13.11 -2.75
CA ALA A 75 0.18 -13.11 -4.02
C ALA A 75 1.22 -11.97 -4.09
N LEU A 76 0.87 -10.77 -3.63
CA LEU A 76 1.83 -9.66 -3.55
C LEU A 76 2.95 -9.92 -2.55
N ALA A 77 2.65 -10.55 -1.41
CA ALA A 77 3.67 -10.91 -0.42
C ALA A 77 4.62 -11.98 -0.97
N PHE A 78 4.08 -12.99 -1.64
CA PHE A 78 4.85 -14.01 -2.34
C PHE A 78 5.77 -13.38 -3.39
N LEU A 79 5.23 -12.55 -4.30
CA LEU A 79 6.02 -11.87 -5.33
C LEU A 79 7.14 -10.97 -4.77
N LYS A 80 6.97 -10.40 -3.57
CA LYS A 80 8.03 -9.63 -2.90
C LYS A 80 9.17 -10.50 -2.39
N VAL A 81 8.90 -11.76 -2.09
CA VAL A 81 9.91 -12.73 -1.62
C VAL A 81 10.66 -13.32 -2.81
N VAL A 82 9.94 -13.81 -3.83
CA VAL A 82 10.56 -14.41 -5.04
C VAL A 82 11.15 -13.37 -6.00
N GLY A 83 10.74 -12.10 -5.90
CA GLY A 83 11.31 -10.98 -6.65
C GLY A 83 10.80 -10.82 -8.09
N SER A 84 10.36 -11.90 -8.74
CA SER A 84 9.77 -11.86 -10.10
C SER A 84 8.60 -12.82 -10.25
N VAL A 85 7.81 -12.63 -11.32
CA VAL A 85 6.70 -13.53 -11.65
C VAL A 85 7.21 -14.90 -12.10
N GLU A 86 8.31 -14.93 -12.86
CA GLU A 86 8.94 -16.16 -13.35
C GLU A 86 9.46 -17.03 -12.19
N ALA A 87 10.19 -16.43 -11.25
CA ALA A 87 10.63 -17.11 -10.04
C ALA A 87 9.42 -17.58 -9.20
N GLY A 88 8.33 -16.80 -9.19
CA GLY A 88 7.08 -17.20 -8.55
C GLY A 88 6.44 -18.44 -9.17
N THR A 89 6.43 -18.55 -10.51
CA THR A 89 5.91 -19.74 -11.19
C THR A 89 6.76 -20.97 -10.93
N GLN A 90 8.09 -20.83 -10.91
CA GLN A 90 8.99 -21.93 -10.58
C GLN A 90 8.80 -22.40 -9.13
N ALA A 91 8.71 -21.48 -8.18
CA ALA A 91 8.44 -21.81 -6.78
C ALA A 91 7.07 -22.48 -6.58
N LEU A 92 6.07 -22.14 -7.40
CA LEU A 92 4.79 -22.84 -7.41
C LEU A 92 4.90 -24.27 -7.94
N ALA A 93 5.69 -24.50 -9.00
CA ALA A 93 5.94 -25.84 -9.53
C ALA A 93 6.60 -26.74 -8.47
N VAL A 94 7.65 -26.24 -7.80
CA VAL A 94 8.30 -26.96 -6.69
C VAL A 94 7.32 -27.24 -5.55
N ALA A 95 6.45 -26.28 -5.20
CA ALA A 95 5.43 -26.49 -4.17
C ALA A 95 4.40 -27.58 -4.56
N GLN A 96 4.08 -27.72 -5.85
CA GLN A 96 3.22 -28.80 -6.35
C GLN A 96 3.91 -30.16 -6.23
N GLU A 97 5.18 -30.26 -6.60
CA GLU A 97 5.97 -31.49 -6.45
C GLU A 97 6.05 -31.92 -4.98
N ILE A 98 6.32 -30.99 -4.05
CA ILE A 98 6.34 -31.27 -2.61
C ILE A 98 4.99 -31.82 -2.13
N ARG A 99 3.87 -31.30 -2.66
CA ARG A 99 2.53 -31.78 -2.29
C ARG A 99 2.27 -33.22 -2.74
N GLU A 100 2.87 -33.68 -3.83
CA GLU A 100 2.70 -35.08 -4.26
C GLU A 100 3.53 -36.06 -3.43
N ILE A 101 4.53 -35.58 -2.70
CA ILE A 101 5.39 -36.37 -1.82
C ILE A 101 4.76 -36.57 -0.43
N VAL A 102 3.94 -35.61 0.04
CA VAL A 102 3.34 -35.55 1.39
C VAL A 102 1.88 -35.96 1.37
#